data_AF-A0A968MJB3-F1
#
_entry.id   AF-A0A968MJB3-F1
#
_cell.length_a   1.000
_cell.length_b   1.000
_cell.length_c   1.000
_cell.angle_alpha   90.00
_cell.angle_beta   90.00
_cell.angle_gamma   90.00
#
_symmetry.space_group_name_H-M   'P 1'
#
loop_
_entity.id
_entity.type
_entity.pdbx_description
1 polymer ?
#
loop_
_entity_poly.entity_id
_entity_poly.type
_entity_poly.pdbx_seq_one_letter_code
_entity_poly.pdbx_strand_id
1 'polypeptide(L)'
;MMLMGLREVSCQPYHRREIQYLQVIALPQGFDYSYKYVQRSYFEEVTKCLPPFTEALFTRDSYLTDTTYTNIAVYKAGCYYTPEQPLLAGTQRTTLLEKGILKPSNIHQNEIQAFETILLFNALIPFENAIRIPTDAVVA
;
A
#
# COMPACT_ATOMS: atom_id res chain seq x y z
N MET A 1 29.05 -13.34 -31.23
CA MET A 1 29.41 -13.75 -29.86
C MET A 1 28.17 -13.53 -29.00
N MET A 2 27.49 -14.62 -28.63
CA MET A 2 26.18 -14.60 -27.98
C MET A 2 26.39 -14.52 -26.47
N LEU A 3 26.17 -13.36 -25.86
CA LEU A 3 26.19 -13.23 -24.40
C LEU A 3 24.83 -13.67 -23.86
N MET A 4 24.80 -14.91 -23.35
CA MET A 4 23.71 -15.49 -22.58
C MET A 4 23.42 -14.62 -21.36
N GLY A 5 22.29 -13.92 -21.38
CA GLY A 5 21.75 -13.20 -20.24
C GLY A 5 21.14 -14.17 -19.24
N LEU A 6 21.96 -14.65 -18.29
CA LEU A 6 21.45 -15.36 -17.13
C LEU A 6 20.76 -14.34 -16.20
N ARG A 7 19.43 -14.41 -16.13
CA ARG A 7 18.65 -13.78 -15.05
C ARG A 7 18.45 -14.83 -13.98
N GLU A 8 19.03 -14.62 -12.81
CA GLU A 8 18.76 -15.43 -11.64
C GLU A 8 17.27 -15.27 -11.26
N VAL A 9 16.54 -16.39 -11.23
CA VAL A 9 15.14 -16.43 -10.79
C VAL A 9 15.13 -17.08 -9.42
N SER A 10 15.14 -16.28 -8.37
CA SER A 10 14.93 -16.74 -7.00
C SER A 10 13.44 -16.70 -6.67
N CYS A 11 12.84 -17.85 -6.34
CA CYS A 11 11.47 -17.93 -5.83
C CYS A 11 11.53 -18.21 -4.33
N GLN A 12 11.11 -17.24 -3.50
CA GLN A 12 10.94 -17.44 -2.06
C GLN A 12 9.45 -17.64 -1.73
N PRO A 13 9.10 -18.51 -0.78
CA PRO A 13 7.72 -18.66 -0.32
C PRO A 13 7.15 -17.33 0.17
N TYR A 14 5.96 -16.97 -0.32
CA TYR A 14 5.27 -15.75 0.12
C TYR A 14 4.60 -15.99 1.48
N HIS A 15 5.22 -15.48 2.55
CA HIS A 15 4.59 -15.43 3.86
C HIS A 15 3.84 -14.10 4.01
N ARG A 16 2.51 -14.18 4.03
CA ARG A 16 1.65 -13.02 4.33
C ARG A 16 1.95 -12.57 5.76
N ARG A 17 2.33 -11.30 5.92
CA ARG A 17 2.49 -10.68 7.23
C ARG A 17 1.13 -10.57 7.90
N GLU A 18 1.09 -10.88 9.19
CA GLU A 18 -0.06 -10.55 10.03
C GLU A 18 0.02 -9.05 10.36
N ILE A 19 -0.97 -8.29 9.88
CA ILE A 19 -1.07 -6.84 10.09
C ILE A 19 -2.38 -6.57 10.81
N GLN A 20 -2.27 -5.89 11.95
CA GLN A 20 -3.39 -5.52 12.80
C GLN A 20 -3.47 -3.99 12.96
N TYR A 21 -2.34 -3.29 12.83
CA TYR A 21 -2.24 -1.84 13.01
C TYR A 21 -1.59 -1.17 11.81
N LEU A 22 -1.91 0.11 11.62
CA LEU A 22 -1.24 0.97 10.65
C LEU A 22 -0.63 2.16 11.38
N GLN A 23 0.63 2.48 11.08
CA GLN A 23 1.26 3.70 11.56
C GLN A 23 1.43 4.70 10.41
N VAL A 24 0.92 5.91 10.58
CA VAL A 24 1.01 6.98 9.58
C VAL A 24 2.45 7.51 9.54
N ILE A 25 3.07 7.49 8.35
CA ILE A 25 4.45 7.96 8.17
C ILE A 25 4.54 8.88 6.96
N ALA A 26 5.04 10.10 7.17
CA ALA A 26 5.29 11.04 6.09
C ALA A 26 6.50 10.60 5.25
N LEU A 27 6.33 10.56 3.94
CA LEU A 27 7.41 10.28 3.01
C LEU A 27 8.39 11.46 2.91
N PRO A 28 9.68 11.20 2.67
CA PRO A 28 10.63 12.25 2.33
C PRO A 28 10.19 13.02 1.08
N GLN A 29 10.51 14.31 1.05
CA GLN A 29 10.26 15.13 -0.13
C GLN A 29 10.97 14.54 -1.36
N GLY A 30 10.25 14.41 -2.47
CA GLY A 30 10.79 13.86 -3.72
C GLY A 30 10.98 12.34 -3.73
N PHE A 31 10.49 11.62 -2.71
CA PHE A 31 10.52 10.15 -2.72
C PHE A 31 9.69 9.60 -3.90
N ASP A 32 10.35 8.91 -4.82
CA ASP A 32 9.74 8.31 -6.01
C ASP A 32 9.82 6.77 -5.95
N TYR A 33 8.65 6.14 -6.09
CA TYR A 33 8.50 4.69 -6.21
C TYR A 33 7.47 4.34 -7.29
N SER A 34 7.34 5.21 -8.30
CA SER A 34 6.42 5.04 -9.44
C SER A 34 6.67 3.75 -10.23
N TYR A 35 7.88 3.20 -10.13
CA TYR A 35 8.26 1.88 -10.61
C TYR A 35 8.62 0.94 -9.46
N LYS A 36 8.39 -0.36 -9.66
CA LYS A 36 8.77 -1.38 -8.68
C LYS A 36 10.28 -1.62 -8.73
N TYR A 37 11.03 -0.86 -7.93
CA TYR A 37 12.48 -1.06 -7.78
C TYR A 37 12.79 -2.31 -6.93
N VAL A 38 13.87 -3.00 -7.30
CA VAL A 38 14.41 -4.16 -6.55
C VAL A 38 14.97 -3.71 -5.20
N GLN A 39 15.62 -2.54 -5.16
CA GLN A 39 16.12 -1.96 -3.93
C GLN A 39 14.96 -1.37 -3.11
N ARG A 40 14.79 -1.86 -1.89
CA ARG A 40 13.67 -1.51 -0.98
C ARG A 40 14.15 -1.05 0.39
N SER A 41 15.39 -0.54 0.48
CA SER A 41 16.06 -0.18 1.73
C SER A 41 15.23 0.78 2.60
N TYR A 42 14.65 1.83 2.02
CA TYR A 42 13.80 2.76 2.78
C TYR A 42 12.61 2.04 3.45
N PHE A 43 11.91 1.18 2.71
CA PHE A 43 10.79 0.42 3.28
C PHE A 43 11.24 -0.59 4.32
N GLU A 44 12.41 -1.21 4.15
CA GLU A 44 13.00 -2.13 5.12
C GLU A 44 13.41 -1.42 6.41
N GLU A 45 14.00 -0.23 6.31
CA GLU A 45 14.35 0.63 7.45
C GLU A 45 13.12 1.05 8.22
N VAL A 46 12.09 1.55 7.53
CA VAL A 46 10.80 1.88 8.15
C VAL A 46 10.21 0.66 8.86
N THR A 47 10.14 -0.49 8.18
CA THR A 47 9.55 -1.72 8.74
C THR A 47 10.27 -2.18 10.02
N LYS A 48 11.60 -2.05 10.09
CA LYS A 48 12.40 -2.43 11.28
C LYS A 48 12.07 -1.58 12.52
N CYS A 49 11.57 -0.36 12.32
CA CYS A 49 11.25 0.57 13.39
C CYS A 49 9.78 0.46 13.85
N LEU A 50 8.94 -0.32 13.14
CA LEU A 50 7.54 -0.48 13.49
C LEU A 50 7.35 -1.45 14.66
N PRO A 51 6.33 -1.24 15.51
CA PRO A 51 5.91 -2.23 16.48
C PRO A 51 5.45 -3.55 15.82
N PRO A 52 5.34 -4.65 16.59
CA PRO A 52 4.75 -5.89 16.09
C PRO A 52 3.39 -5.67 15.44
N PHE A 53 3.09 -6.47 14.41
CA PHE A 53 1.80 -6.45 13.67
C PHE A 53 1.42 -5.09 13.07
N THR A 54 2.38 -4.18 12.92
CA THR A 54 2.17 -2.83 12.40
C THR A 54 2.78 -2.69 11.01
N GLU A 55 2.04 -2.07 10.10
CA GLU A 55 2.52 -1.72 8.75
C GLU A 55 2.50 -0.20 8.56
N ALA A 56 3.39 0.33 7.74
CA ALA A 56 3.42 1.76 7.45
C ALA A 56 2.27 2.12 6.51
N LEU A 57 1.54 3.19 6.84
CA LEU A 57 0.62 3.87 5.95
C LEU A 57 1.24 5.20 5.55
N PHE A 58 1.72 5.31 4.32
CA PHE A 58 2.50 6.47 3.90
C PHE A 58 1.64 7.65 3.49
N THR A 59 2.12 8.85 3.80
CA THR A 59 1.56 10.10 3.30
C THR A 59 2.55 10.91 2.48
N ARG A 60 2.04 11.64 1.48
CA ARG A 60 2.76 12.67 0.74
C ARG A 60 1.95 13.96 0.83
N ASP A 61 2.58 15.02 1.31
CA ASP A 61 1.93 16.31 1.54
C ASP A 61 0.62 16.17 2.37
N SER A 62 0.66 15.30 3.39
CA SER A 62 -0.49 14.94 4.26
C SER A 62 -1.63 14.15 3.60
N TYR A 63 -1.48 13.72 2.35
CA TYR A 63 -2.43 12.84 1.67
C TYR A 63 -1.95 11.39 1.69
N LEU A 64 -2.87 10.45 1.92
CA LEU A 64 -2.57 9.02 1.92
C LEU A 64 -2.03 8.57 0.56
N THR A 65 -1.15 7.56 0.58
CA THR A 65 -0.59 6.93 -0.62
C THR A 65 -0.73 5.40 -0.53
N ASP A 66 0.32 4.67 -0.21
CA ASP A 66 0.34 3.21 -0.13
C ASP A 66 0.98 2.75 1.19
N THR A 67 1.12 1.44 1.36
CA THR A 67 2.01 0.86 2.37
C THR A 67 3.37 0.51 1.77
N THR A 68 4.24 -0.15 2.53
CA THR A 68 5.50 -0.63 1.96
C THR A 68 5.29 -1.59 0.79
N TYR A 69 4.20 -2.37 0.73
CA TYR A 69 4.03 -3.41 -0.31
C TYR A 69 2.61 -3.58 -0.87
N THR A 70 1.64 -2.77 -0.44
CA THR A 70 0.25 -2.84 -0.91
C THR A 70 -0.26 -1.47 -1.35
N ASN A 71 -1.11 -1.46 -2.36
CA ASN A 71 -2.04 -0.36 -2.51
C ASN A 71 -3.08 -0.40 -1.39
N ILE A 72 -3.74 0.73 -1.15
CA ILE A 72 -4.83 0.82 -0.18
C ILE A 72 -6.14 1.23 -0.83
N ALA A 73 -7.24 0.87 -0.18
CA ALA A 73 -8.53 1.51 -0.36
C ALA A 73 -9.11 1.88 1.00
N VAL A 74 -9.93 2.92 1.05
CA VAL A 74 -10.75 3.29 2.21
C VAL A 74 -12.21 3.03 1.87
N TYR A 75 -12.94 2.44 2.81
CA TYR A 75 -14.36 2.11 2.65
C TYR A 75 -15.23 3.09 3.43
N LYS A 76 -16.28 3.62 2.79
CA LYS A 76 -17.29 4.47 3.42
C LYS A 76 -18.60 4.39 2.66
N ALA A 77 -19.68 4.09 3.38
CA ALA A 77 -21.05 4.14 2.88
C ALA A 77 -21.24 3.37 1.54
N GLY A 78 -20.75 2.14 1.47
CA GLY A 78 -20.90 1.28 0.29
C GLY A 78 -19.95 1.59 -0.86
N CYS A 79 -19.04 2.55 -0.71
CA CYS A 79 -18.07 2.93 -1.74
C CYS A 79 -16.63 2.64 -1.29
N TYR A 80 -15.79 2.24 -2.24
CA TYR A 80 -14.34 2.13 -2.06
C TYR A 80 -13.63 3.28 -2.77
N TYR A 81 -12.81 4.00 -2.02
CA TYR A 81 -11.93 5.04 -2.56
C TYR A 81 -10.48 4.58 -2.45
N THR A 82 -9.62 4.97 -3.39
CA THR A 82 -8.19 4.71 -3.34
C THR A 82 -7.44 6.02 -3.56
N PRO A 83 -6.26 6.21 -2.96
CA PRO A 83 -5.45 7.40 -3.20
C PRO A 83 -5.27 7.68 -4.69
N GLU A 84 -5.56 8.92 -5.09
CA GLU A 84 -5.33 9.44 -6.43
C GLU A 84 -3.86 9.26 -6.84
N GLN A 85 -2.96 9.54 -5.89
CA GLN A 85 -1.51 9.47 -6.05
C GLN A 85 -0.91 8.31 -5.23
N PRO A 86 -0.95 7.07 -5.74
CA PRO A 86 -0.27 5.96 -5.07
C PRO A 86 1.26 6.15 -5.17
N LEU A 87 2.01 5.43 -4.34
CA LEU A 87 3.44 5.22 -4.58
C LEU A 87 3.65 4.45 -5.87
N LEU A 88 2.91 3.36 -6.05
CA LEU A 88 2.98 2.48 -7.21
C LEU A 88 1.57 2.24 -7.76
N ALA A 89 1.36 2.48 -9.06
CA ALA A 89 0.12 2.12 -9.75
C ALA A 89 0.04 0.58 -9.95
N GLY A 90 -0.31 -0.15 -8.88
CA GLY A 90 -0.34 -1.61 -8.90
C GLY A 90 -1.36 -2.17 -9.90
N THR A 91 -1.03 -3.29 -10.53
CA THR A 91 -1.86 -3.91 -11.58
C THR A 91 -3.28 -4.21 -11.12
N GLN A 92 -3.44 -4.73 -9.90
CA GLN A 92 -4.77 -4.99 -9.35
C GLN A 92 -5.56 -3.70 -9.10
N ARG A 93 -4.91 -2.64 -8.60
CA ARG A 93 -5.53 -1.31 -8.42
C ARG A 93 -6.02 -0.77 -9.76
N THR A 94 -5.20 -0.82 -10.81
CA THR A 94 -5.57 -0.39 -12.16
C THR A 94 -6.81 -1.13 -12.67
N THR A 95 -6.82 -2.46 -12.60
CA THR A 95 -7.97 -3.28 -13.01
C THR A 95 -9.25 -2.94 -12.23
N LEU A 96 -9.14 -2.67 -10.92
CA LEU A 96 -10.30 -2.32 -10.09
C LEU A 96 -10.85 -0.92 -10.41
N LEU A 97 -9.98 0.02 -10.79
CA LEU A 97 -10.38 1.35 -11.28
C LEU A 97 -11.08 1.25 -12.64
N GLU A 98 -10.53 0.47 -13.58
CA GLU A 98 -11.14 0.22 -14.90
C GLU A 98 -12.53 -0.41 -14.78
N LYS A 99 -12.73 -1.28 -13.78
CA LYS A 99 -14.02 -1.90 -13.47
C LYS A 99 -14.98 -0.99 -12.68
N GLY A 100 -14.55 0.21 -12.27
CA GLY A 100 -15.35 1.14 -11.47
C GLY A 100 -15.61 0.69 -10.03
N ILE A 101 -14.87 -0.33 -9.54
CA ILE A 101 -14.99 -0.83 -8.15
C ILE A 101 -14.32 0.14 -7.19
N LEU A 102 -13.14 0.65 -7.55
CA LEU A 102 -12.45 1.71 -6.84
C LEU A 102 -12.74 3.07 -7.48
N LYS A 103 -12.83 4.10 -6.65
CA LYS A 103 -12.88 5.50 -7.08
C LYS A 103 -11.59 6.20 -6.64
N PRO A 104 -10.86 6.89 -7.54
CA PRO A 104 -9.68 7.62 -7.13
C PRO A 104 -10.09 8.88 -6.33
N SER A 105 -9.34 9.22 -5.28
CA SER A 105 -9.63 10.36 -4.40
C SER A 105 -8.37 10.87 -3.71
N ASN A 106 -8.28 12.18 -3.51
CA ASN A 106 -7.30 12.77 -2.60
C ASN A 106 -7.83 12.58 -1.16
N ILE A 107 -7.19 11.71 -0.39
CA ILE A 107 -7.62 11.37 0.97
C ILE A 107 -6.63 11.99 1.95
N HIS A 108 -7.05 13.03 2.66
CA HIS A 108 -6.19 13.68 3.65
C HIS A 108 -6.10 12.81 4.91
N GLN A 109 -4.94 12.75 5.55
CA GLN A 109 -4.72 11.89 6.72
C GLN A 109 -5.67 12.19 7.90
N ASN A 110 -6.12 13.44 8.04
CA ASN A 110 -7.09 13.83 9.07
C ASN A 110 -8.51 13.27 8.81
N GLU A 111 -8.78 12.76 7.61
CA GLU A 111 -10.07 12.16 7.25
C GLU A 111 -10.12 10.65 7.57
N ILE A 112 -9.00 10.03 7.98
CA ILE A 112 -8.92 8.58 8.22
C ILE A 112 -10.08 8.08 9.10
N GLN A 113 -10.38 8.79 10.21
CA GLN A 113 -11.44 8.41 11.15
C GLN A 113 -12.86 8.61 10.61
N ALA A 114 -13.03 9.23 9.43
CA ALA A 114 -14.32 9.37 8.77
C ALA A 114 -14.66 8.20 7.83
N PHE A 115 -13.75 7.22 7.70
CA PHE A 115 -13.96 5.97 6.97
C PHE A 115 -14.25 4.83 7.95
N GLU A 116 -14.79 3.74 7.43
CA GLU A 116 -15.14 2.56 8.24
C GLU A 116 -13.97 1.56 8.32
N THR A 117 -13.18 1.45 7.25
CA THR A 117 -12.07 0.49 7.19
C THR A 117 -11.06 0.87 6.10
N ILE A 118 -9.81 0.49 6.30
CA ILE A 118 -8.75 0.53 5.31
C ILE A 118 -8.50 -0.90 4.80
N LEU A 119 -8.47 -1.08 3.48
CA LEU A 119 -8.20 -2.35 2.82
C LEU A 119 -6.79 -2.32 2.23
N LEU A 120 -5.98 -3.33 2.54
CA LEU A 120 -4.65 -3.52 1.98
C LEU A 120 -4.68 -4.64 0.94
N PHE A 121 -4.29 -4.32 -0.29
CA PHE A 121 -4.34 -5.27 -1.39
C PHE A 121 -3.18 -5.06 -2.38
N ASN A 122 -2.82 -6.12 -3.08
CA ASN A 122 -1.87 -6.09 -4.19
C ASN A 122 -2.10 -7.30 -5.09
N ALA A 123 -1.25 -7.51 -6.10
CA ALA A 123 -1.40 -8.66 -7.01
C ALA A 123 -1.38 -10.04 -6.32
N LEU A 124 -0.79 -10.17 -5.13
CA LEU A 124 -0.71 -11.41 -4.36
C LEU A 124 -1.71 -11.48 -3.19
N ILE A 125 -2.38 -10.37 -2.87
CA ILE A 125 -3.47 -10.27 -1.89
C ILE A 125 -4.71 -9.82 -2.68
N PRO A 126 -5.54 -10.77 -3.18
CA PRO A 126 -6.75 -10.46 -3.92
C PRO A 126 -7.66 -9.51 -3.14
N PHE A 127 -8.33 -8.59 -3.84
CA PHE A 127 -9.16 -7.56 -3.23
C PHE A 127 -10.31 -8.15 -2.39
N GLU A 128 -10.90 -9.26 -2.82
CA GLU A 128 -11.91 -10.00 -2.05
C GLU A 128 -11.38 -10.52 -0.70
N ASN A 129 -10.07 -10.75 -0.61
CA ASN A 129 -9.35 -11.26 0.57
C ASN A 129 -8.40 -10.21 1.15
N ALA A 130 -8.62 -8.92 0.85
CA ALA A 130 -7.80 -7.81 1.33
C ALA A 130 -7.69 -7.83 2.86
N ILE A 131 -6.54 -7.43 3.39
CA ILE A 131 -6.41 -7.22 4.84
C ILE A 131 -7.28 -6.00 5.19
N ARG A 132 -8.19 -6.15 6.14
CA ARG A 132 -9.08 -5.06 6.58
C ARG A 132 -8.61 -4.56 7.94
N ILE A 133 -8.27 -3.28 8.00
CA ILE A 133 -7.82 -2.59 9.19
C ILE A 133 -8.89 -1.57 9.59
N PRO A 134 -9.55 -1.74 10.76
CA PRO A 134 -10.39 -0.72 11.36
C PRO A 134 -9.65 0.62 11.52
N THR A 135 -10.34 1.74 11.35
CA THR A 135 -9.68 3.07 11.38
C THR A 135 -9.18 3.46 12.76
N ASP A 136 -9.75 2.90 13.83
CA ASP A 136 -9.28 3.04 15.21
C ASP A 136 -7.95 2.29 15.49
N ALA A 137 -7.57 1.35 14.62
CA ALA A 137 -6.26 0.69 14.63
C ALA A 137 -5.19 1.45 13.84
N VAL A 138 -5.47 2.68 13.41
CA VAL A 138 -4.51 3.58 12.76
C VAL A 138 -3.92 4.52 13.81
N VAL A 139 -2.62 4.44 14.03
CA VAL A 139 -1.86 5.27 14.96
C VAL A 139 -1.09 6.35 14.19
N ALA A 140 -1.02 7.54 14.78
CA ALA A 140 -0.25 8.68 14.26
C ALA A 140 1.20 8.65 14.75
#